data_AF-S7X829-F1
#
_entry.id   AF-S7X829-F1
#
_cell.length_a   1.000
_cell.length_b   1.000
_cell.length_c   1.000
_cell.angle_alpha   90.00
_cell.angle_beta   90.00
_cell.angle_gamma   90.00
#
_symmetry.space_group_name_H-M   'P 1'
#
loop_
_entity.id
_entity.type
_entity.pdbx_description
1 polymer ?
#
loop_
_entity_poly.entity_id
_entity_poly.type
_entity_poly.pdbx_seq_one_letter_code
_entity_poly.pdbx_strand_id
1 'polypeptide(L)'
;MKNNNLHNVKSSGFKTPNNYFESFETDLFERLNEKEYLKSSETSGFTVPKDYFESVENTILEKLNDSSKKPVIVLKPRSTFYYVAGIAASFAILFGLVFNNDSISFENIDTALIENYLYQEEYSNDDFASLFKTSDISEIDFIDINVSDETLNQYFENIEPEDLIFD
;
A
#
# COMPACT_ATOMS: atom_id res chain seq x y z
N MET A 1 -12.34 -24.98 -6.13
CA MET A 1 -11.28 -25.19 -7.13
C MET A 1 -9.96 -25.37 -6.37
N LYS A 2 -9.16 -26.40 -6.66
CA LYS A 2 -7.87 -26.62 -5.97
C LYS A 2 -6.81 -25.69 -6.58
N ASN A 3 -6.15 -24.91 -5.72
CA ASN A 3 -5.08 -24.00 -6.11
C ASN A 3 -3.81 -24.81 -6.32
N ASN A 4 -3.47 -25.12 -7.58
CA ASN A 4 -2.27 -25.87 -7.92
C ASN A 4 -1.08 -24.90 -7.99
N ASN A 5 -0.03 -25.15 -7.20
CA ASN A 5 1.16 -24.30 -7.05
C ASN A 5 2.04 -24.28 -8.32
N LEU A 6 1.62 -23.51 -9.34
CA LEU A 6 2.28 -23.36 -10.64
C LEU A 6 3.73 -22.83 -10.55
N HIS A 7 4.07 -22.11 -9.47
CA HIS A 7 5.38 -21.48 -9.29
C HIS A 7 6.51 -22.46 -8.90
N ASN A 8 6.21 -23.75 -8.68
CA ASN A 8 7.22 -24.77 -8.35
C ASN A 8 7.36 -25.85 -9.45
N VAL A 9 6.75 -25.63 -10.62
CA VAL A 9 6.77 -26.55 -11.76
C VAL A 9 8.00 -26.25 -12.62
N LYS A 10 9.10 -26.97 -12.38
CA LYS A 10 10.38 -26.79 -13.10
C LYS A 10 10.39 -27.32 -14.53
N SER A 11 9.37 -28.05 -14.96
CA SER A 11 9.25 -28.58 -16.33
C SER A 11 7.79 -28.56 -16.80
N SER A 12 7.56 -28.26 -18.08
CA SER A 12 6.24 -27.98 -18.66
C SER A 12 5.23 -29.15 -18.63
N GLY A 13 5.62 -30.33 -18.15
CA GLY A 13 4.80 -31.56 -18.14
C GLY A 13 4.61 -32.20 -19.51
N PHE A 14 4.97 -31.51 -20.59
CA PHE A 14 4.94 -32.05 -21.95
C PHE A 14 6.31 -32.61 -22.32
N LYS A 15 6.32 -33.88 -22.73
CA LYS A 15 7.51 -34.53 -23.27
C LYS A 15 7.19 -35.01 -24.68
N THR A 16 8.09 -34.76 -25.63
CA THR A 16 7.95 -35.31 -26.98
C THR A 16 8.14 -36.84 -26.93
N PRO A 17 7.52 -37.58 -27.86
CA PRO A 17 7.83 -38.99 -28.04
C PRO A 17 9.33 -39.23 -28.23
N ASN A 18 9.78 -40.42 -27.85
CA ASN A 18 11.18 -40.81 -28.06
C ASN A 18 11.50 -40.75 -29.57
N ASN A 19 12.67 -40.23 -29.90
CA ASN A 19 13.18 -40.09 -31.27
C ASN A 19 12.33 -39.20 -32.21
N TYR A 20 11.38 -38.42 -31.68
CA TYR A 20 10.55 -37.52 -32.49
C TYR A 20 11.37 -36.62 -33.42
N PHE A 21 12.38 -35.93 -32.89
CA PHE A 21 13.19 -35.01 -33.68
C PHE A 21 14.18 -35.71 -34.62
N GLU A 22 14.55 -36.95 -34.31
CA GLU A 22 15.46 -37.74 -35.13
C GLU A 22 14.74 -38.31 -36.36
N SER A 23 13.49 -38.75 -36.21
CA SER A 23 12.69 -39.27 -37.33
C SER A 23 11.94 -38.17 -38.09
N PHE A 24 11.70 -37.01 -37.48
CA PHE A 24 10.85 -35.96 -38.05
C PHE A 24 11.23 -35.58 -39.48
N GLU A 25 12.52 -35.37 -39.76
CA GLU A 25 12.98 -34.97 -41.08
C GLU A 25 12.73 -36.08 -42.12
N THR A 26 13.05 -37.33 -41.78
CA THR A 26 12.81 -38.49 -42.64
C THR A 26 11.31 -38.68 -42.89
N ASP A 27 10.49 -38.65 -41.84
CA ASP A 27 9.04 -38.81 -41.91
C ASP A 27 8.40 -37.68 -42.74
N LEU A 28 8.91 -36.44 -42.62
CA LEU A 28 8.45 -35.30 -43.39
C LEU A 28 8.76 -35.46 -44.88
N PHE A 29 10.00 -35.81 -45.21
CA PHE A 29 10.40 -36.01 -46.61
C PHE A 29 9.72 -37.23 -47.23
N GLU A 30 9.49 -38.29 -46.47
CA GLU A 30 8.72 -39.45 -46.93
C GLU A 30 7.30 -39.03 -47.32
N ARG A 31 6.60 -38.29 -46.45
CA ARG A 31 5.25 -37.76 -46.72
C ARG A 31 5.19 -36.80 -47.91
N LEU A 32 6.22 -35.97 -48.11
CA LEU A 32 6.30 -35.05 -49.26
C LEU A 32 6.56 -35.77 -50.58
N ASN A 33 7.32 -36.88 -50.55
CA ASN A 33 7.61 -37.70 -51.72
C ASN A 33 6.48 -38.68 -52.06
N GLU A 34 5.61 -38.97 -51.10
CA GLU A 34 4.42 -39.80 -51.27
C GLU A 34 3.35 -39.03 -52.06
N LYS A 35 3.44 -39.12 -53.40
CA LYS A 35 2.57 -38.42 -54.36
C LYS A 35 1.07 -38.64 -54.16
N GLU A 36 0.64 -39.67 -53.43
CA GLU A 36 -0.78 -39.92 -53.19
C GLU A 36 -1.42 -38.99 -52.16
N TYR A 37 -0.69 -38.53 -51.14
CA TYR A 37 -1.22 -37.61 -50.12
C TYR A 37 -1.35 -36.17 -50.65
N LEU A 38 -0.46 -35.79 -51.59
CA LEU A 38 -0.48 -34.49 -52.27
C LEU A 38 -1.43 -34.43 -53.48
N LYS A 39 -2.16 -35.51 -53.81
CA LYS A 39 -3.31 -35.47 -54.76
C LYS A 39 -4.50 -34.65 -54.22
N SER A 40 -4.36 -34.07 -53.02
CA SER A 40 -5.32 -33.14 -52.47
C SER A 40 -5.27 -31.81 -53.23
N SER A 41 -5.98 -31.81 -54.36
CA SER A 41 -6.48 -30.64 -55.09
C SER A 41 -5.47 -29.91 -55.98
N GLU A 42 -5.58 -30.10 -57.30
CA GLU A 42 -4.96 -29.24 -58.31
C GLU A 42 -5.46 -27.78 -58.23
N THR A 43 -6.52 -27.54 -57.46
CA THR A 43 -7.03 -26.22 -57.11
C THR A 43 -6.70 -25.91 -55.65
N SER A 44 -6.18 -24.71 -55.39
CA SER A 44 -6.01 -24.20 -54.02
C SER A 44 -7.29 -24.44 -53.22
N GLY A 45 -7.22 -25.17 -52.09
CA GLY A 45 -8.35 -25.42 -51.20
C GLY A 45 -8.96 -24.14 -50.61
N PHE A 46 -8.31 -23.01 -50.83
CA PHE A 46 -8.81 -21.67 -50.55
C PHE A 46 -9.10 -20.97 -51.86
N THR A 47 -10.38 -20.88 -52.20
CA THR A 47 -10.89 -20.00 -53.24
C THR A 47 -11.60 -18.83 -52.60
N VAL A 48 -11.42 -17.64 -53.16
CA VAL A 48 -12.18 -16.47 -52.72
C VAL A 48 -13.64 -16.61 -53.15
N PRO A 49 -14.60 -16.18 -52.32
CA PRO A 49 -15.99 -16.12 -52.73
C PRO A 49 -16.17 -15.30 -54.00
N LYS A 50 -17.17 -15.67 -54.80
CA LYS A 50 -17.56 -14.91 -55.99
C LYS A 50 -17.82 -13.45 -55.60
N ASP A 51 -17.26 -12.52 -56.37
CA ASP A 51 -17.44 -11.07 -56.22
C ASP A 51 -16.94 -10.48 -54.87
N TYR A 52 -16.04 -11.20 -54.15
CA TYR A 52 -15.46 -10.72 -52.88
C TYR A 52 -14.79 -9.35 -53.04
N PHE A 53 -13.92 -9.20 -54.04
CA PHE A 53 -13.19 -7.95 -54.27
C PHE A 53 -14.09 -6.82 -54.78
N GLU A 54 -15.24 -7.13 -55.40
CA GLU A 54 -16.21 -6.13 -55.86
C GLU A 54 -17.13 -5.64 -54.72
N SER A 55 -17.45 -6.52 -53.76
CA SER A 55 -18.36 -6.21 -52.65
C SER A 55 -17.65 -5.65 -51.42
N VAL A 56 -16.38 -6.01 -51.19
CA VAL A 56 -15.64 -5.61 -49.99
C VAL A 56 -15.41 -4.10 -49.95
N GLU A 57 -15.11 -3.48 -51.09
CA GLU A 57 -14.91 -2.02 -51.19
C GLU A 57 -16.18 -1.28 -50.78
N ASN A 58 -17.33 -1.65 -51.36
CA ASN A 58 -18.62 -1.05 -51.06
C ASN A 58 -19.01 -1.24 -49.58
N THR A 59 -18.77 -2.43 -49.02
CA THR A 59 -19.06 -2.75 -47.61
C THR A 59 -18.22 -1.90 -46.65
N ILE A 60 -16.95 -1.66 -46.98
CA ILE A 60 -16.04 -0.83 -46.18
C ILE A 60 -16.49 0.64 -46.23
N LEU A 61 -16.80 1.14 -47.43
CA LEU A 61 -17.26 2.52 -47.62
C LEU A 61 -18.61 2.78 -46.92
N GLU A 62 -19.53 1.82 -46.96
CA GLU A 62 -20.81 1.90 -46.25
C GLU A 62 -20.61 1.98 -44.74
N LYS A 63 -19.72 1.15 -44.17
CA LYS A 63 -19.39 1.19 -42.73
C LYS A 63 -18.67 2.45 -42.28
N LEU A 64 -17.90 3.09 -43.17
CA LEU A 64 -17.24 4.37 -42.90
C LEU A 64 -18.24 5.53 -42.96
N ASN A 65 -19.21 5.45 -43.87
CA ASN A 65 -20.24 6.48 -44.05
C ASN A 65 -21.40 6.35 -43.06
N ASP A 66 -21.61 5.18 -42.44
CA ASP A 66 -22.56 4.99 -41.34
C ASP A 66 -22.04 5.65 -40.05
N SER A 67 -22.07 6.97 -40.08
CA SER A 67 -21.78 7.87 -38.96
C SER A 67 -22.94 7.89 -37.99
N SER A 68 -23.34 6.72 -37.47
CA SER A 68 -24.08 6.68 -36.22
C SER A 68 -23.20 7.36 -35.17
N LYS A 69 -23.48 8.64 -34.91
CA LYS A 69 -22.76 9.49 -33.95
C LYS A 69 -22.85 8.84 -32.59
N LYS A 70 -21.92 7.94 -32.27
CA LYS A 70 -21.74 7.45 -30.91
C LYS A 70 -21.39 8.66 -30.07
N PRO A 71 -22.22 9.03 -29.07
CA PRO A 71 -21.91 10.18 -28.24
C PRO A 71 -20.60 9.91 -27.51
N VAL A 72 -19.57 10.67 -27.83
CA VAL A 72 -18.32 10.67 -27.07
C VAL A 72 -18.62 11.36 -25.74
N ILE A 73 -18.83 10.57 -24.68
CA ILE A 73 -19.03 11.10 -23.33
C ILE A 73 -17.66 11.48 -22.79
N VAL A 74 -17.44 12.78 -22.61
CA VAL A 74 -16.20 13.31 -22.01
C VAL A 74 -16.26 13.10 -20.50
N LEU A 75 -15.32 12.32 -19.96
CA LEU A 75 -15.14 12.16 -18.52
C LEU A 75 -14.45 13.40 -17.94
N LYS A 76 -15.22 14.37 -17.44
CA LYS A 76 -14.67 15.51 -16.69
C LYS A 76 -14.30 15.07 -15.27
N PRO A 77 -13.03 15.18 -14.84
CA PRO A 77 -12.66 14.91 -13.46
C PRO A 77 -13.21 16.03 -12.55
N ARG A 78 -13.96 15.65 -11.52
CA ARG A 78 -14.54 16.56 -10.51
C ARG A 78 -13.50 16.94 -9.43
N SER A 79 -12.40 17.56 -9.83
CA SER A 79 -11.28 17.91 -8.93
C SER A 79 -11.60 19.00 -7.90
N THR A 80 -12.68 19.77 -8.10
CA THR A 80 -13.04 20.88 -7.21
C THR A 80 -13.57 20.45 -5.85
N PHE A 81 -14.04 19.20 -5.69
CA PHE A 81 -14.52 18.71 -4.39
C PHE A 81 -13.40 18.49 -3.37
N TYR A 82 -12.18 18.17 -3.83
CA TYR A 82 -11.04 17.99 -2.93
C TYR A 82 -10.60 19.30 -2.28
N TYR A 83 -10.65 20.42 -3.02
CA TYR A 83 -10.34 21.75 -2.45
C TYR A 83 -11.38 22.20 -1.42
N VAL A 84 -12.66 21.92 -1.68
CA VAL A 84 -13.75 22.21 -0.74
C VAL A 84 -13.62 21.35 0.54
N ALA A 85 -13.15 20.10 0.42
CA ALA A 85 -12.92 19.24 1.57
C ALA A 85 -11.85 19.78 2.53
N GLY A 86 -10.75 20.32 2.00
CA GLY A 86 -9.70 20.94 2.83
C GLY A 86 -10.21 22.16 3.60
N ILE A 87 -10.96 23.04 2.92
CA ILE A 87 -11.57 24.23 3.54
C ILE A 87 -12.58 23.80 4.62
N ALA A 88 -13.42 22.81 4.34
CA ALA A 88 -14.40 22.30 5.30
C ALA A 88 -13.72 21.66 6.52
N ALA A 89 -12.61 20.93 6.34
CA ALA A 89 -11.85 20.35 7.46
C ALA A 89 -11.25 21.43 8.37
N SER A 90 -10.66 22.49 7.81
CA SER A 90 -10.17 23.63 8.59
C SER A 90 -11.29 24.31 9.38
N PHE A 91 -12.47 24.47 8.77
CA PHE A 91 -13.64 25.00 9.47
C PHE A 91 -14.17 24.05 10.54
N ALA A 92 -14.15 22.73 10.32
CA ALA A 92 -14.58 21.75 11.32
C ALA A 92 -13.67 21.76 12.55
N ILE A 93 -12.35 21.88 12.35
CA ILE A 93 -11.38 22.04 13.45
C ILE A 93 -11.62 23.36 14.18
N LEU A 94 -11.75 24.47 13.44
CA LEU A 94 -12.01 25.78 14.04
C LEU A 94 -13.32 25.80 14.82
N PHE A 95 -14.37 25.17 14.30
CA PHE A 95 -15.65 25.03 14.99
C PHE A 95 -15.51 24.14 16.25
N GLY A 96 -14.78 23.03 16.16
CA GLY A 96 -14.48 22.17 17.30
C GLY A 96 -13.74 22.90 18.42
N LEU A 97 -12.81 23.80 18.08
CA LEU A 97 -12.06 24.58 19.06
C LEU A 97 -12.85 25.77 19.63
N VAL A 98 -13.59 26.50 18.79
CA VAL A 98 -14.30 27.73 19.20
C VAL A 98 -15.57 27.43 20.00
N PHE A 99 -16.23 26.29 19.73
CA PHE A 99 -17.47 25.91 20.41
C PHE A 99 -17.24 24.92 21.57
N ASN A 100 -16.00 24.49 21.80
CA ASN A 100 -15.66 23.74 23.00
C ASN A 100 -15.58 24.71 24.20
N ASN A 101 -16.52 24.56 25.14
CA ASN A 101 -16.63 25.38 26.35
C ASN A 101 -16.04 24.66 27.58
N ASP A 102 -15.28 23.58 27.38
CA ASP A 102 -14.65 22.89 28.48
C ASP A 102 -13.51 23.79 28.98
N SER A 103 -13.62 24.25 30.23
CA SER A 103 -12.54 24.99 30.86
C SER A 103 -11.36 24.04 31.04
N ILE A 104 -10.31 24.21 30.24
CA ILE A 104 -9.05 23.50 30.39
C ILE A 104 -8.44 23.94 31.72
N SER A 105 -8.58 23.12 32.77
CA SER A 105 -7.93 23.29 34.07
C SER A 105 -6.87 22.21 34.26
N PHE A 106 -5.91 22.46 35.16
CA PHE A 106 -4.87 21.48 35.50
C PHE A 106 -5.45 20.17 36.07
N GLU A 107 -6.67 20.20 36.61
CA GLU A 107 -7.38 19.01 37.11
C GLU A 107 -7.85 18.08 35.99
N ASN A 108 -7.96 18.58 34.76
CA ASN A 108 -8.37 17.80 33.59
C ASN A 108 -7.20 17.13 32.86
N ILE A 109 -5.98 17.23 33.39
CA ILE A 109 -4.78 16.63 32.79
C ILE A 109 -4.61 15.21 33.35
N ASP A 110 -4.62 14.22 32.47
CA ASP A 110 -4.37 12.83 32.85
C ASP A 110 -2.93 12.65 33.37
N THR A 111 -2.78 11.90 34.46
CA THR A 111 -1.46 11.56 35.03
C THR A 111 -0.52 10.92 34.00
N ALA A 112 -1.05 10.07 33.11
CA ALA A 112 -0.28 9.43 32.05
C ALA A 112 0.30 10.44 31.03
N LEU A 113 -0.37 11.58 30.82
CA LEU A 113 0.15 12.66 29.97
C LEU A 113 1.27 13.41 30.68
N ILE A 114 1.14 13.66 31.99
CA ILE A 114 2.18 14.30 32.81
C ILE A 114 3.43 13.43 32.86
N GLU A 115 3.28 12.12 33.11
CA GLU A 115 4.40 11.17 33.09
C GLU A 115 5.10 11.20 31.73
N ASN A 116 4.35 11.11 30.63
CA ASN A 116 4.92 11.12 29.29
C ASN A 116 5.65 12.43 28.98
N TYR A 117 5.11 13.56 29.41
CA TYR A 117 5.75 14.87 29.30
C TYR A 117 7.07 14.92 30.08
N LEU A 118 7.06 14.49 31.34
CA LEU A 118 8.25 14.46 32.19
C LEU A 118 9.32 13.48 31.70
N TYR A 119 8.95 12.39 31.02
CA TYR A 119 9.91 11.45 30.43
C TYR A 119 10.55 11.95 29.12
N GLN A 120 9.83 12.74 28.33
CA GLN A 120 10.37 13.27 27.07
C GLN A 120 11.29 14.46 27.29
N GLU A 121 11.09 15.20 28.37
CA GLU A 121 11.88 16.36 28.71
C GLU A 121 13.10 15.96 29.56
N GLU A 122 14.29 16.40 29.15
CA GLU A 122 15.52 16.10 29.86
C GLU A 122 15.74 17.16 30.95
N TYR A 123 15.31 16.87 32.18
CA TYR A 123 15.52 17.74 33.32
C TYR A 123 16.84 17.44 34.02
N SER A 124 17.61 18.48 34.34
CA SER A 124 18.81 18.34 35.16
C SER A 124 18.48 18.43 36.66
N ASN A 125 19.37 17.91 37.49
CA ASN A 125 19.24 18.04 38.95
C ASN A 125 19.23 19.51 39.41
N ASP A 126 19.90 20.41 38.68
CA ASP A 126 19.91 21.85 38.96
C ASP A 126 18.54 22.50 38.70
N ASP A 127 17.81 22.03 37.68
CA ASP A 127 16.45 22.50 37.38
C ASP A 127 15.51 22.18 38.54
N PHE A 128 15.56 20.95 39.08
CA PHE A 128 14.80 20.57 40.26
C PHE A 128 15.24 21.32 41.53
N ALA A 129 16.55 21.49 41.72
CA ALA A 129 17.08 22.24 42.87
C ALA A 129 16.64 23.72 42.87
N SER A 130 16.40 24.30 41.70
CA SER A 130 15.89 25.67 41.57
C SER A 130 14.48 25.83 42.16
N LEU A 131 13.63 24.79 42.07
CA LEU A 131 12.25 24.80 42.56
C LEU A 131 12.18 24.90 44.10
N PHE A 132 13.13 24.27 44.79
CA PHE A 132 13.29 24.40 46.24
C PHE A 132 13.81 25.79 46.63
N LYS A 133 14.63 26.44 45.78
CA LYS A 133 15.16 27.79 46.02
C LYS A 133 14.11 28.87 45.80
N THR A 134 13.26 28.72 44.80
CA THR A 134 12.16 29.65 44.51
C THR A 134 10.99 29.52 45.49
N SER A 135 11.02 28.52 46.38
CA SER A 135 9.94 28.18 47.31
C SER A 135 8.65 27.75 46.60
N ASP A 136 8.74 27.35 45.32
CA ASP A 136 7.62 26.79 44.57
C ASP A 136 7.26 25.38 45.07
N ILE A 137 8.26 24.70 45.64
CA ILE A 137 8.15 23.37 46.23
C ILE A 137 8.88 23.38 47.58
N SER A 138 8.37 22.66 48.58
CA SER A 138 8.94 22.56 49.91
C SER A 138 9.01 21.12 50.43
N GLU A 139 9.90 20.87 51.38
CA GLU A 139 10.05 19.53 52.00
C GLU A 139 8.74 19.05 52.66
N ILE A 140 7.90 19.98 53.15
CA ILE A 140 6.62 19.65 53.79
C ILE A 140 5.60 19.08 52.80
N ASP A 141 5.72 19.40 51.51
CA ASP A 141 4.82 18.93 50.45
C ASP A 141 4.98 17.42 50.18
N PHE A 142 6.08 16.81 50.63
CA PHE A 142 6.38 15.40 50.41
C PHE A 142 6.22 14.53 51.67
N ILE A 143 5.88 15.09 52.83
CA ILE A 143 5.82 14.34 54.10
C ILE A 143 4.80 13.19 54.05
N ASP A 144 3.70 13.38 53.33
CA ASP A 144 2.64 12.38 53.20
C ASP A 144 2.87 11.40 52.02
N ILE A 145 3.97 11.55 51.28
CA ILE A 145 4.30 10.67 50.16
C ILE A 145 4.99 9.42 50.68
N ASN A 146 4.30 8.30 50.57
CA ASN A 146 4.85 6.98 50.89
C ASN A 146 5.50 6.37 49.63
N VAL A 147 6.84 6.38 49.58
CA VAL A 147 7.60 5.69 48.53
C VAL A 147 7.77 4.22 48.91
N SER A 148 7.46 3.30 47.99
CA SER A 148 7.59 1.88 48.27
C SER A 148 9.05 1.43 48.37
N ASP A 149 9.35 0.48 49.27
CA ASP A 149 10.69 -0.09 49.42
C ASP A 149 11.22 -0.68 48.09
N GLU A 150 10.34 -1.23 47.26
CA GLU A 150 10.68 -1.75 45.93
C GLU A 150 11.21 -0.65 45.01
N THR A 151 10.50 0.48 44.93
CA THR A 151 10.92 1.64 44.14
C THR A 151 12.25 2.21 44.64
N LEU A 152 12.43 2.24 45.97
CA LEU A 152 13.62 2.78 46.61
C LEU A 152 14.85 1.90 46.33
N ASN A 153 14.70 0.58 46.43
CA ASN A 153 15.75 -0.38 46.07
C ASN A 153 16.10 -0.30 44.58
N GLN A 154 15.09 -0.21 43.71
CA GLN A 154 15.33 -0.07 42.27
C GLN A 154 16.08 1.22 41.93
N TYR A 155 15.81 2.33 42.62
CA TYR A 155 16.59 3.56 42.49
C TYR A 155 18.06 3.35 42.90
N PHE A 156 18.29 2.74 44.07
CA PHE A 156 19.65 2.48 44.56
C PHE A 156 20.46 1.51 43.70
N GLU A 157 19.81 0.57 43.01
CA GLU A 157 20.49 -0.34 42.07
C GLU A 157 20.87 0.35 40.74
N ASN A 158 20.20 1.45 40.39
CA ASN A 158 20.44 2.17 39.13
C ASN A 158 21.30 3.44 39.30
N ILE A 159 21.64 3.84 40.53
CA ILE A 159 22.51 4.98 40.78
C ILE A 159 23.98 4.53 40.86
N GLU A 160 24.86 5.27 40.20
CA GLU A 160 26.30 5.03 40.33
C GLU A 160 26.79 5.62 41.66
N PRO A 161 27.67 4.93 42.42
CA PRO A 161 28.18 5.44 43.69
C PRO A 161 28.95 6.77 43.54
N GLU A 162 29.44 7.08 42.35
CA GLU A 162 30.03 8.37 41.98
C GLU A 162 29.01 9.52 42.00
N ASP A 163 27.72 9.26 41.72
CA ASP A 163 26.65 10.27 41.71
C ASP A 163 26.18 10.67 43.12
N LEU A 164 26.49 9.85 44.14
CA LEU A 164 26.16 10.10 45.54
C LEU A 164 27.21 10.94 46.28
N ILE A 165 28.36 11.16 45.66
CA ILE A 165 29.43 11.99 46.20
C ILE A 165 29.22 13.41 45.65
N PHE A 166 28.48 14.22 46.40
CA PHE A 166 28.35 15.65 46.12
C PHE A 166 29.68 16.37 46.38
N ASP A 167 30.03 17.31 45.48
CA ASP A 167 30.91 18.46 45.73
C ASP A 167 30.05 19.74 45.72
#